data_AF-A0A7V0MZU8-F1
#
_entry.id   AF-A0A7V0MZU8-F1
#
_cell.length_a   1.000
_cell.length_b   1.000
_cell.length_c   1.000
_cell.angle_alpha   90.00
_cell.angle_beta   90.00
_cell.angle_gamma   90.00
#
_symmetry.space_group_name_H-M   'P 1'
#
loop_
_entity.id
_entity.type
_entity.pdbx_description
1 polymer ?
#
loop_
_entity_poly.entity_id
_entity_poly.type
_entity_poly.pdbx_seq_one_letter_code
_entity_poly.pdbx_strand_id
1 'polypeptide(L)' 'MFEQGRILFLYAESPLHPGTGTALGPVDLPIQRERHTGFPTIQASGIKGVFRDIPRSLRKRFKKIKEDIN' A
#
# COMPACT_ATOMS: atom_id res chain seq x y z
N MET A 1 -14.15 14.49 -14.02
CA MET A 1 -14.55 13.08 -14.21
C MET A 1 -13.43 12.38 -14.99
N PHE A 2 -13.13 11.10 -14.73
CA PHE A 2 -11.99 10.43 -15.36
C PHE A 2 -12.31 9.95 -16.78
N GLU A 3 -11.33 9.96 -17.67
CA GLU A 3 -11.47 9.49 -19.06
C GLU A 3 -11.38 7.95 -19.16
N GLN A 4 -10.62 7.31 -18.26
CA GLN A 4 -10.41 5.87 -18.26
C GLN A 4 -10.27 5.32 -16.83
N GLY A 5 -10.79 4.11 -16.62
CA GLY A 5 -10.59 3.30 -15.42
C GLY A 5 -9.93 1.96 -15.75
N ARG A 6 -9.23 1.37 -14.79
CA ARG A 6 -8.68 0.01 -14.86
C ARG A 6 -8.94 -0.68 -13.53
N ILE A 7 -9.11 -2.00 -13.59
CA ILE A 7 -9.23 -2.85 -12.41
C ILE A 7 -7.86 -3.47 -12.15
N LEU A 8 -7.44 -3.45 -10.89
CA LEU A 8 -6.25 -4.13 -10.41
C LEU A 8 -6.65 -5.13 -9.33
N PHE A 9 -6.26 -6.37 -9.51
CA PHE A 9 -6.37 -7.40 -8.48
C PHE A 9 -5.05 -7.46 -7.71
N LEU A 10 -5.14 -7.47 -6.39
CA LEU A 10 -3.99 -7.60 -5.50
C LEU A 10 -4.09 -8.94 -4.80
N TYR A 11 -3.14 -9.83 -5.12
CA TYR A 11 -2.98 -11.09 -4.41
C TYR A 11 -1.86 -10.94 -3.38
N ALA A 12 -2.15 -11.24 -2.12
CA ALA A 12 -1.16 -11.16 -1.05
C ALA A 12 -0.33 -12.44 -1.03
N GLU A 13 0.89 -12.39 -1.56
CA GLU A 13 1.83 -13.51 -1.50
C GLU A 13 2.37 -13.75 -0.08
N SER A 14 2.38 -12.72 0.75
CA SER A 14 2.79 -12.76 2.15
C SER A 14 1.73 -12.09 3.04
N PRO A 15 1.73 -12.36 4.37
CA PRO A 15 0.84 -11.68 5.30
C PRO A 15 0.95 -10.17 5.17
N LEU A 16 -0.20 -9.50 5.00
CA LEU A 16 -0.28 -8.06 4.77
C LEU A 16 -0.99 -7.37 5.95
N HIS A 17 -0.42 -6.25 6.41
CA HIS A 17 -0.98 -5.44 7.50
C HIS A 17 -1.34 -4.02 7.02
N PRO A 18 -2.56 -3.77 6.49
CA PRO A 18 -3.04 -2.43 6.25
C PRO A 18 -3.53 -1.83 7.59
N GLY A 19 -2.65 -1.22 8.37
CA GLY A 19 -2.97 -0.77 9.74
C GLY A 19 -3.93 0.41 9.82
N THR A 20 -4.76 0.47 10.88
CA THR A 20 -5.61 1.63 11.23
C THR A 20 -5.06 2.48 12.37
N GLY A 21 -3.84 2.18 12.85
CA GLY A 21 -3.35 2.70 14.13
C GLY A 21 -3.86 1.86 15.31
N THR A 22 -3.81 2.40 16.52
CA THR A 22 -4.24 1.69 17.73
C THR A 22 -5.75 1.77 17.91
N ALA A 23 -6.37 0.67 18.32
CA ALA A 23 -7.78 0.64 18.68
C ALA A 23 -7.97 0.25 20.16
N LEU A 24 -9.07 0.70 20.76
CA LEU A 24 -9.52 0.28 22.10
C LEU A 24 -10.13 -1.14 22.10
N GLY A 25 -9.85 -1.93 21.06
CA GLY A 25 -10.42 -3.25 20.85
C GLY A 25 -9.53 -4.37 21.43
N PRO A 26 -9.91 -5.64 21.21
CA PRO A 26 -9.13 -6.79 21.68
C PRO A 26 -7.80 -6.98 20.95
N VAL A 27 -7.54 -6.23 19.88
CA VAL A 27 -6.31 -6.25 19.11
C VAL A 27 -5.70 -4.86 19.16
N ASP A 28 -4.45 -4.75 19.60
CA ASP A 28 -3.76 -3.47 19.74
C ASP A 28 -3.60 -2.76 18.39
N LEU A 29 -3.14 -3.50 17.38
CA LEU A 29 -2.90 -3.01 16.03
C LEU A 29 -3.79 -3.77 15.02
N PRO A 30 -5.06 -3.37 14.88
CA PRO A 30 -5.95 -4.02 13.92
C PRO A 30 -5.66 -3.56 12.48
N ILE A 31 -6.07 -4.42 11.55
CA ILE A 31 -6.12 -4.10 10.14
C ILE A 31 -7.33 -3.21 9.81
N GLN A 32 -7.23 -2.51 8.69
CA GLN A 32 -8.29 -1.73 8.07
C GLN A 32 -9.48 -2.61 7.70
N ARG A 33 -10.67 -2.14 8.09
CA ARG A 33 -11.94 -2.78 7.83
C ARG A 33 -12.96 -1.74 7.38
N GLU A 34 -13.85 -2.17 6.49
CA GLU A 34 -15.04 -1.39 6.16
C GLU A 34 -15.98 -1.35 7.37
N ARG A 35 -16.50 -0.17 7.72
CA ARG A 35 -17.29 0.02 8.95
C ARG A 35 -18.63 -0.73 8.97
N HIS A 36 -19.29 -0.83 7.82
CA HIS A 36 -20.64 -1.40 7.74
C HIS A 36 -20.64 -2.92 7.64
N THR A 37 -19.69 -3.50 6.91
CA THR A 37 -19.61 -4.94 6.64
C THR A 37 -18.61 -5.66 7.54
N GLY A 38 -17.63 -4.93 8.09
CA GLY A 38 -16.50 -5.50 8.81
C GLY A 38 -15.47 -6.18 7.91
N PHE A 39 -15.63 -6.16 6.58
CA PHE A 39 -14.70 -6.82 5.66
C PHE A 39 -13.31 -6.17 5.69
N PRO A 40 -12.23 -6.98 5.58
CA PRO A 40 -10.88 -6.45 5.42
C PRO A 40 -10.81 -5.56 4.19
N THR A 41 -10.25 -4.37 4.34
CA THR A 41 -10.06 -3.44 3.22
C THR A 41 -8.67 -2.81 3.28
N ILE A 42 -8.23 -2.29 2.14
CA ILE A 42 -7.07 -1.40 2.06
C ILE A 42 -7.61 -0.07 1.55
N GLN A 43 -7.46 0.99 2.34
CA GLN A 43 -7.89 2.32 1.92
C GLN A 43 -7.08 2.80 0.71
N ALA A 44 -7.77 3.44 -0.23
CA ALA A 44 -7.16 3.93 -1.47
C ALA A 44 -5.98 4.89 -1.24
N SER A 45 -5.98 5.61 -0.11
CA SER A 45 -4.87 6.49 0.30
C SER A 45 -3.56 5.72 0.49
N GLY A 46 -3.61 4.53 1.11
CA GLY A 46 -2.45 3.67 1.31
C GLY A 46 -1.88 3.16 -0.03
N ILE A 47 -2.74 2.61 -0.88
CA ILE A 47 -2.35 2.11 -2.21
C ILE A 47 -1.76 3.24 -3.06
N LYS A 48 -2.41 4.41 -3.07
CA LYS A 48 -1.93 5.61 -3.77
C LYS A 48 -0.56 6.06 -3.27
N GLY A 49 -0.33 5.99 -1.96
CA GLY A 49 0.96 6.29 -1.34
C GLY A 49 2.07 5.37 -1.85
N VAL A 50 1.83 4.07 -1.84
CA VAL A 50 2.76 3.05 -2.32
C VAL A 50 3.10 3.26 -3.80
N PHE A 51 2.09 3.40 -4.67
CA PHE A 51 2.34 3.61 -6.11
C PHE A 51 3.06 4.91 -6.41
N ARG A 52 2.83 5.96 -5.63
CA ARG A 52 3.58 7.22 -5.75
C ARG A 52 5.05 7.06 -5.39
N ASP A 53 5.39 6.17 -4.46
CA ASP A 53 6.76 5.98 -4.00
C ASP A 53 7.59 5.05 -4.90
N ILE A 54 6.96 4.08 -5.57
CA ILE A 54 7.65 3.12 -6.46
C ILE A 54 8.62 3.81 -7.45
N PRO A 55 8.22 4.80 -8.27
CA PRO A 55 9.13 5.44 -9.20
C PRO A 55 10.31 6.16 -8.53
N ARG A 56 10.07 6.73 -7.34
CA ARG A 56 11.10 7.43 -6.57
C ARG A 56 12.14 6.45 -6.05
N SER A 57 11.70 5.31 -5.52
CA SER A 57 12.57 4.24 -5.04
C SER A 57 13.41 3.64 -6.17
N LEU A 58 12.80 3.36 -7.33
CA LEU A 58 13.49 2.82 -8.50
C LEU A 58 14.57 3.77 -9.01
N ARG A 59 14.25 5.07 -9.15
CA ARG A 59 15.22 6.07 -9.61
C ARG A 59 16.45 6.16 -8.69
N LYS A 60 16.24 6.15 -7.36
CA LYS A 60 17.34 6.13 -6.39
C LYS A 60 18.20 4.87 -6.54
N ARG A 61 17.56 3.71 -6.69
CA ARG A 61 18.24 2.42 -6.88
C ARG A 61 19.09 2.40 -8.15
N PHE A 62 18.58 2.89 -9.28
CA PHE A 62 19.33 2.97 -10.54
C PHE A 62 20.51 3.96 -10.47
N LYS A 63 20.36 5.09 -9.77
CA LYS A 63 21.46 6.02 -9.55
C LYS A 63 22.61 5.36 -8.79
N LYS A 64 22.28 4.68 -7.70
CA LYS A 64 23.26 3.97 -6.88
C LYS A 64 24.03 2.92 -7.68
N ILE A 65 23.32 2.09 -8.46
CA ILE A 65 23.98 1.08 -9.32
C ILE A 65 24.95 1.72 -10.32
N LYS A 66 24.63 2.90 -10.87
CA LYS A 66 25.55 3.62 -11.78
C LYS A 66 26.78 4.19 -11.07
N GLU A 67 26.63 4.61 -9.82
CA GLU A 67 27.74 5.07 -8.98
C GLU A 67 28.64 3.89 -8.57
N ASP A 68 28.07 2.72 -8.29
CA ASP A 68 28.82 1.51 -7.89
C ASP A 68 29.59 0.85 -9.06
N ILE A 69 29.24 1.14 -10.32
CA ILE A 69 29.87 0.58 -11.53
C ILE A 69 31.03 1.46 -12.05
N ASN A 70 31.03 2.76 -11.74
CA ASN A 70 32.08 3.70 -12.13
C ASN A 70 33.16 3.81 -11.05
#